data_AF-A0A7W6TA02-F1
#
_entry.id   AF-A0A7W6TA02-F1
#
_cell.length_a   1.000
_cell.length_b   1.000
_cell.length_c   1.000
_cell.angle_alpha   90.00
_cell.angle_beta   90.00
_cell.angle_gamma   90.00
#
_symmetry.space_group_name_H-M   'P 1'
#
loop_
_entity.id
_entity.type
_entity.pdbx_description
1 polymer ?
#
loop_
_entity_poly.entity_id
_entity_poly.type
_entity_poly.pdbx_seq_one_letter_code
_entity_poly.pdbx_strand_id
1 'polypeptide(L)' 'MHIFERYIASLRSQALAVLAANQARAVDQSLSLADRQVATFDAEDAQEILGILDCVKLDPGPEEARKIAVRIRTLLEGRK' A
#
# COMPACT_ATOMS: atom_id res chain seq x y z
N MET A 1 4.43 -4.83 -22.56
CA MET A 1 3.92 -4.36 -21.25
C MET A 1 3.12 -3.10 -21.50
N HIS A 2 1.81 -3.17 -21.31
CA HIS A 2 0.89 -2.07 -21.53
C HIS A 2 1.23 -0.91 -20.56
N ILE A 3 0.94 0.32 -20.96
CA ILE A 3 1.20 1.53 -20.13
C ILE A 3 0.66 1.37 -18.71
N PHE A 4 -0.52 0.76 -18.57
CA PHE A 4 -1.15 0.43 -17.29
C PHE A 4 -0.31 -0.49 -16.40
N GLU A 5 0.21 -1.60 -16.95
CA GLU A 5 1.07 -2.53 -16.21
C GLU A 5 2.36 -1.85 -15.74
N ARG A 6 2.91 -0.93 -16.54
CA ARG A 6 4.06 -0.10 -16.15
C ARG A 6 3.73 0.83 -14.99
N TYR A 7 2.54 1.43 -14.96
CA TYR A 7 2.10 2.23 -13.83
C TYR A 7 1.90 1.39 -12.57
N ILE A 8 1.25 0.22 -12.67
CA ILE A 8 1.09 -0.69 -11.53
C ILE A 8 2.44 -1.15 -10.98
N ALA A 9 3.38 -1.53 -11.85
CA ALA A 9 4.74 -1.89 -11.43
C ALA A 9 5.48 -0.72 -10.76
N SER A 10 5.31 0.50 -11.27
CA SER A 10 5.90 1.70 -10.66
C SER A 10 5.31 2.00 -9.28
N LEU A 11 3.99 1.93 -9.14
CA LEU A 11 3.30 2.12 -7.86
C LEU A 11 3.72 1.04 -6.85
N ARG A 12 3.85 -0.22 -7.29
CA ARG A 12 4.34 -1.31 -6.45
C ARG A 12 5.76 -1.03 -5.94
N SER A 13 6.65 -0.58 -6.83
CA SER A 13 8.03 -0.22 -6.45
C SER A 13 8.06 0.90 -5.40
N GLN A 14 7.23 1.93 -5.58
CA GLN A 14 7.10 3.03 -4.62
C GLN A 14 6.55 2.56 -3.28
N ALA A 15 5.49 1.74 -3.28
CA ALA A 15 4.91 1.20 -2.06
C ALA A 15 5.89 0.28 -1.30
N LEU A 16 6.69 -0.52 -2.01
CA LEU A 16 7.77 -1.31 -1.41
C LEU A 16 8.84 -0.43 -0.76
N ALA A 17 9.22 0.68 -1.40
CA ALA A 17 10.19 1.62 -0.83
C ALA A 17 9.65 2.28 0.44
N VAL A 18 8.39 2.70 0.44
CA VAL A 18 7.71 3.27 1.62
C VAL A 18 7.62 2.24 2.74
N LEU A 19 7.22 1.00 2.43
CA LEU A 19 7.16 -0.09 3.40
C LEU A 19 8.52 -0.31 4.07
N ALA A 20 9.58 -0.48 3.28
CA ALA A 20 10.92 -0.74 3.80
C ALA A 20 11.44 0.41 4.66
N ALA A 21 11.25 1.65 4.22
CA ALA A 21 11.67 2.84 4.97
C ALA A 21 10.95 2.93 6.33
N ASN A 22 9.64 2.68 6.35
CA ASN A 22 8.85 2.75 7.57
C ASN A 22 9.08 1.57 8.52
N GLN A 23 9.33 0.36 8.00
CA GLN A 23 9.78 -0.77 8.82
C GLN A 23 11.12 -0.48 9.52
N ALA A 24 12.07 0.15 8.82
CA ALA A 24 13.34 0.55 9.43
C ALA A 24 13.13 1.62 10.52
N ARG A 25 12.29 2.62 10.26
CA ARG A 25 11.96 3.67 11.24
C ARG A 25 11.21 3.13 12.45
N ALA A 26 10.31 2.17 12.28
CA ALA A 26 9.52 1.60 13.38
C ALA A 26 10.39 0.97 14.48
N VAL A 27 11.58 0.46 14.12
CA VAL A 27 12.53 -0.16 15.07
C VAL A 27 13.71 0.74 15.43
N ASP A 28 13.78 1.96 14.89
CA ASP A 28 14.87 2.90 15.14
C ASP A 28 14.76 3.50 16.55
N GLN A 29 15.65 3.07 17.44
CA GLN A 29 15.68 3.52 18.84
C GLN A 29 16.05 4.99 19.02
N SER A 30 16.60 5.65 17.99
CA SER A 30 16.88 7.09 18.03
C SER A 30 15.62 7.93 17.88
N LEU A 31 14.52 7.35 17.41
CA LEU A 31 13.24 8.02 17.23
C LEU A 31 12.38 7.96 18.49
N SER A 32 11.51 8.97 18.64
CA SER A 32 10.51 8.98 19.70
C SER A 32 9.55 7.80 19.56
N LEU A 33 8.86 7.44 20.65
CA LEU A 33 7.85 6.39 20.61
C LEU A 33 6.70 6.76 19.64
N ALA A 34 6.31 8.03 19.61
CA ALA A 34 5.27 8.51 18.70
C ALA A 34 5.70 8.36 17.23
N ASP A 35 6.93 8.75 16.89
CA ASP A 35 7.45 8.63 15.52
C ASP A 35 7.54 7.17 15.07
N ARG A 36 7.92 6.25 15.97
CA ARG A 36 7.94 4.80 15.68
C ARG A 36 6.54 4.22 15.50
N GLN A 37 5.55 4.70 16.26
CA GLN A 37 4.14 4.30 16.08
C GLN A 37 3.59 4.78 14.74
N VAL A 38 3.88 6.03 14.34
CA VAL A 38 3.53 6.55 13.01
C VAL A 38 4.17 5.71 11.93
N ALA A 39 5.47 5.40 12.04
CA ALA A 39 6.15 4.54 11.08
C ALA A 39 5.56 3.11 11.02
N THR A 40 5.07 2.57 12.14
CA THR A 40 4.39 1.27 12.15
C THR A 40 3.09 1.35 11.35
N PHE A 41 2.27 2.38 11.58
CA PHE A 41 1.02 2.60 10.85
C PHE A 41 1.27 2.80 9.34
N ASP A 42 2.25 3.64 8.98
CA ASP A 42 2.60 3.89 7.59
C ASP A 42 3.12 2.61 6.88
N ALA A 43 3.79 1.72 7.61
CA ALA A 43 4.20 0.41 7.09
C ALA A 43 3.00 -0.51 6.84
N GLU A 44 2.03 -0.58 7.76
CA GLU A 44 0.80 -1.36 7.59
C GLU A 44 -0.01 -0.86 6.38
N ASP A 45 -0.12 0.46 6.21
CA ASP A 45 -0.76 1.08 5.05
C ASP A 45 -0.07 0.71 3.74
N ALA A 46 1.25 0.80 3.69
CA ALA A 46 2.02 0.43 2.50
C ALA A 46 1.84 -1.06 2.16
N GLN A 47 1.73 -1.92 3.17
CA GLN A 47 1.46 -3.35 3.01
C GLN A 47 0.07 -3.60 2.41
N GLU A 48 -0.98 -2.92 2.89
CA GLU A 48 -2.34 -3.07 2.33
C GLU A 48 -2.40 -2.54 0.89
N ILE A 49 -1.74 -1.41 0.60
CA ILE A 49 -1.62 -0.87 -0.77
C ILE A 49 -0.96 -1.88 -1.70
N LEU A 50 0.13 -2.54 -1.28
CA LEU A 50 0.77 -3.60 -2.06
C LEU A 50 -0.21 -4.75 -2.33
N GLY A 51 -0.97 -5.16 -1.32
CA GLY A 51 -2.00 -6.18 -1.47
C GLY A 51 -3.09 -5.80 -2.47
N ILE A 52 -3.49 -4.52 -2.53
CA ILE A 52 -4.45 -4.02 -3.53
C ILE A 52 -3.83 -4.08 -4.93
N LEU A 53 -2.61 -3.55 -5.09
CA LEU A 53 -1.90 -3.51 -6.37
C LEU A 53 -1.66 -4.91 -6.96
N ASP A 54 -1.43 -5.91 -6.11
CA ASP A 54 -1.28 -7.32 -6.53
C ASP A 54 -2.56 -7.92 -7.12
N CYS A 55 -3.73 -7.36 -6.78
CA CYS A 55 -5.00 -7.78 -7.35
C CYS A 55 -5.37 -7.02 -8.64
N VAL A 56 -4.68 -5.93 -8.97
CA VAL A 56 -5.01 -5.12 -10.15
C VAL A 56 -4.45 -5.78 -11.42
N LYS A 57 -5.35 -6.27 -12.27
CA LYS A 57 -5.04 -6.83 -13.59
C LYS A 57 -5.36 -5.82 -14.70
N LEU A 58 -4.75 -6.00 -15.87
CA LEU A 58 -5.20 -5.34 -17.10
C LEU A 58 -6.60 -5.90 -17.43
N ASP A 59 -7.59 -5.01 -17.56
CA ASP A 59 -9.00 -5.34 -17.82
C ASP A 59 -9.65 -6.31 -16.81
N PRO A 60 -9.80 -5.90 -15.54
CA PRO A 60 -10.49 -6.74 -14.56
C PRO A 60 -11.96 -6.89 -14.97
N GLY A 61 -12.46 -8.13 -14.95
CA GLY A 61 -13.90 -8.38 -15.09
C GLY A 61 -14.71 -7.65 -14.00
N PRO A 62 -16.02 -7.44 -14.18
CA PRO A 62 -16.84 -6.62 -13.28
C PRO A 62 -16.77 -7.03 -11.80
N GLU A 63 -16.65 -8.32 -11.52
CA GLU A 63 -16.52 -8.85 -10.15
C GLU A 63 -15.18 -8.46 -9.51
N GLU A 64 -14.06 -8.63 -10.22
CA GLU A 64 -12.73 -8.27 -9.73
C GLU A 64 -12.60 -6.76 -9.56
N ALA A 65 -13.14 -5.98 -10.49
CA ALA A 65 -13.19 -4.52 -10.36
C ALA A 65 -13.96 -4.09 -9.08
N ARG A 66 -15.07 -4.77 -8.76
CA ARG A 66 -15.83 -4.51 -7.53
C ARG A 66 -15.03 -4.87 -6.28
N LYS A 67 -14.34 -6.01 -6.25
CA LYS A 67 -13.48 -6.42 -5.11
C LYS A 67 -12.38 -5.39 -4.84
N ILE A 68 -11.69 -4.96 -5.90
CA ILE A 68 -10.64 -3.92 -5.81
C ILE A 68 -11.23 -2.62 -5.26
N ALA A 69 -12.38 -2.16 -5.80
CA ALA A 69 -13.03 -0.93 -5.34
C ALA A 69 -13.47 -0.99 -3.87
N VAL A 70 -13.95 -2.15 -3.39
CA VAL A 70 -14.29 -2.35 -1.98
C VAL A 70 -13.04 -2.25 -1.10
N ARG A 71 -11.94 -2.92 -1.46
CA ARG A 71 -10.68 -2.83 -0.69
C ARG A 71 -10.14 -1.41 -0.61
N ILE A 72 -10.15 -0.68 -1.73
CA ILE A 72 -9.77 0.74 -1.75
C ILE A 72 -10.68 1.54 -0.82
N ARG A 73 -12.00 1.33 -0.89
CA ARG A 73 -12.94 2.04 -0.02
C ARG A 73 -12.67 1.75 1.46
N THR A 74 -12.51 0.48 1.83
CA THR A 74 -12.21 0.08 3.21
C THR A 74 -10.92 0.73 3.72
N LEU A 75 -9.87 0.76 2.88
CA LEU A 75 -8.61 1.42 3.21
C LEU A 75 -8.77 2.94 3.43
N LEU A 76 -9.68 3.60 2.71
CA LEU A 76 -9.94 5.04 2.84
C LEU A 76 -10.90 5.38 3.99
N GLU A 77 -11.92 4.55 4.23
CA GLU A 77 -12.94 4.76 5.25
C GLU A 77 -12.49 4.36 6.65
N GLY A 78 -11.61 3.37 6.78
CA GLY A 78 -10.96 2.99 8.04
C GLY A 78 -10.03 4.07 8.62
N ARG A 79 -9.89 5.21 7.94
CA ARG A 79 -9.06 6.36 8.35
C ARG A 79 -9.86 7.51 9.00
N LYS A 80 -11.17 7.36 9.18
CA LYS A 80 -12.02 8.36 9.85
C LYS A 80 -11.99 8.24 11.36
#